data_AF-A0A251ZXW7-F1
#
_entry.id   AF-A0A251ZXW7-F1
#
_cell.length_a   1.000
_cell.length_b   1.000
_cell.length_c   1.000
_cell.angle_alpha   90.00
_cell.angle_beta   90.00
_cell.angle_gamma   90.00
#
_symmetry.space_group_name_H-M   'P 1'
#
loop_
_entity.id
_entity.type
_entity.pdbx_description
1 polymer ?
#
loop_
_entity_poly.entity_id
_entity_poly.type
_entity_poly.pdbx_seq_one_letter_code
_entity_poly.pdbx_strand_id
1 'polypeptide(L)'
;MANPSPSFSFDIRAGTIIDATANSSLGSYLLKVNFGSIIGIRTCVLHTAPHIRAESLLEKHVCAIINFPEYKKNIKTLNTILLCMPDTHGHYVPIQPDHCIPNGGSLFS
;
A
#
# COMPACT_ATOMS: atom_id res chain seq x y z
N MET A 1 -18.72 -32.53 8.62
CA MET A 1 -17.98 -31.51 9.40
C MET A 1 -17.58 -30.42 8.44
N ALA A 2 -18.17 -29.23 8.54
CA ALA A 2 -17.77 -28.09 7.72
C ALA A 2 -16.38 -27.64 8.21
N ASN A 3 -15.38 -27.63 7.33
CA ASN A 3 -14.17 -26.87 7.61
C ASN A 3 -14.60 -25.41 7.80
N PRO A 4 -14.32 -24.76 8.94
CA PRO A 4 -14.49 -23.32 9.01
C PRO A 4 -13.61 -22.73 7.92
N SER A 5 -14.23 -21.99 6.99
CA SER A 5 -13.52 -21.16 6.03
C SER A 5 -12.45 -20.39 6.81
N PRO A 6 -11.18 -20.34 6.38
CA PRO A 6 -10.19 -19.55 7.07
C PRO A 6 -10.73 -18.12 7.14
N SER A 7 -10.95 -17.61 8.35
CA SER A 7 -11.24 -16.20 8.55
C SER A 7 -9.98 -15.45 8.14
N PHE A 8 -9.92 -15.02 6.88
CA PHE A 8 -8.82 -14.20 6.39
C PHE A 8 -8.89 -12.86 7.11
N SER A 9 -8.11 -12.74 8.19
CA SER A 9 -7.89 -11.46 8.84
C SER A 9 -6.87 -10.68 8.04
N PHE A 10 -7.26 -9.51 7.56
CA PHE A 10 -6.33 -8.60 6.92
C PHE A 10 -5.46 -7.93 7.98
N ASP A 11 -4.15 -8.14 7.89
CA ASP A 11 -3.18 -7.40 8.71
C ASP A 11 -2.91 -6.05 8.04
N ILE A 12 -3.61 -5.02 8.51
CA ILE A 12 -3.54 -3.66 7.96
C ILE A 12 -2.60 -2.82 8.81
N ARG A 13 -1.60 -2.23 8.15
CA ARG A 13 -0.54 -1.46 8.79
C ARG A 13 -0.38 -0.09 8.18
N ALA A 14 -0.04 0.88 9.00
CA ALA A 14 0.42 2.20 8.56
C ALA A 14 1.94 2.20 8.30
N GLY A 15 2.38 2.97 7.31
CA GLY A 15 3.80 3.10 6.95
C GLY A 15 4.08 4.36 6.15
N THR A 16 5.36 4.64 5.93
CA THR A 16 5.84 5.85 5.24
C THR A 16 6.49 5.49 3.91
N ILE A 17 6.12 6.19 2.84
CA ILE A 17 6.77 6.03 1.53
C ILE A 17 8.19 6.60 1.58
N ILE A 18 9.18 5.76 1.30
CA ILE A 18 10.62 6.14 1.32
C ILE A 18 11.25 6.14 -0.08
N ASP A 19 10.55 5.61 -1.08
CA ASP A 19 10.99 5.57 -2.48
C ASP A 19 9.78 5.49 -3.39
N ALA A 20 9.83 6.17 -4.52
CA ALA A 20 8.78 6.18 -5.53
C ALA A 20 9.40 6.20 -6.93
N THR A 21 9.19 5.13 -7.69
CA THR A 21 9.69 4.99 -9.06
C THR A 21 8.51 4.92 -10.03
N ALA A 22 8.52 5.75 -11.07
CA ALA A 22 7.51 5.69 -12.12
C ALA A 22 7.61 4.38 -12.91
N ASN A 23 6.47 3.76 -13.16
CA ASN A 23 6.31 2.63 -14.05
C ASN A 23 5.41 3.03 -15.23
N SER A 24 6.02 3.71 -16.19
CA SER A 24 5.33 4.38 -17.30
C SER A 24 4.51 3.44 -18.19
N SER A 25 4.94 2.18 -18.34
CA SER A 25 4.21 1.19 -19.14
C SER A 25 2.86 0.78 -18.53
N LEU A 26 2.69 0.97 -17.22
CA LEU A 26 1.47 0.62 -16.48
C LEU A 26 0.72 1.83 -15.92
N GLY A 27 1.19 3.07 -16.20
CA GLY A 27 0.60 4.29 -15.65
C GLY A 27 0.53 4.25 -14.12
N SER A 28 1.60 3.83 -13.46
CA SER A 28 1.61 3.62 -12.01
C SER A 28 2.95 3.98 -11.39
N TYR A 29 3.00 4.03 -10.06
CA TYR A 29 4.21 4.12 -9.27
C TYR A 29 4.48 2.82 -8.54
N LEU A 30 5.74 2.39 -8.56
CA LEU A 30 6.25 1.40 -7.64
C LEU A 30 6.78 2.12 -6.40
N LEU A 31 6.20 1.84 -5.25
CA LEU A 31 6.52 2.49 -3.98
C LEU A 31 7.27 1.52 -3.08
N LYS A 32 8.30 1.99 -2.37
CA LYS A 32 8.80 1.32 -1.18
C LYS A 32 8.24 2.01 0.05
N VAL A 33 7.58 1.23 0.90
CA VAL A 33 6.94 1.72 2.12
C VAL A 33 7.63 1.09 3.32
N ASN A 34 8.08 1.92 4.25
CA ASN A 34 8.68 1.52 5.51
C ASN A 34 7.57 1.25 6.55
N PHE A 35 7.46 0.01 7.01
CA PHE A 35 6.52 -0.43 8.06
C PHE A 35 7.22 -0.69 9.41
N GLY A 36 8.40 -0.09 9.62
CA GLY A 36 9.16 -0.22 10.86
C GLY A 36 10.08 -1.45 10.87
N SER A 37 10.88 -1.61 11.93
CA SER A 37 11.92 -2.64 12.01
C SER A 37 11.40 -4.07 12.04
N ILE A 38 10.18 -4.30 12.55
CA ILE A 38 9.59 -5.63 12.69
C ILE A 38 9.06 -6.14 11.34
N ILE A 39 8.36 -5.29 10.58
CA ILE A 39 7.73 -5.66 9.29
C ILE A 39 8.68 -5.42 8.11
N GLY A 40 9.54 -4.41 8.23
CA GLY A 40 10.49 -4.00 7.21
C GLY A 40 9.88 -3.15 6.10
N ILE A 41 10.57 -3.14 4.96
CA ILE A 41 10.18 -2.37 3.78
C ILE A 41 9.39 -3.28 2.84
N ARG A 42 8.23 -2.82 2.37
CA ARG A 42 7.42 -3.54 1.37
C ARG A 42 7.25 -2.73 0.09
N THR A 43 7.04 -3.44 -1.01
CA THR A 43 6.74 -2.84 -2.30
C THR A 43 5.23 -2.71 -2.48
N CYS A 44 4.75 -1.53 -2.86
CA CYS A 44 3.36 -1.26 -3.20
C CYS A 44 3.24 -0.70 -4.63
N VAL A 45 2.06 -0.78 -5.24
CA VAL A 45 1.77 -0.18 -6.55
C VAL A 45 0.61 0.80 -6.43
N LEU A 46 0.82 2.03 -6.88
CA LEU A 46 -0.18 3.11 -6.86
C LEU A 46 -0.51 3.57 -8.29
N HIS A 47 -1.78 3.52 -8.66
CA HIS A 47 -2.30 4.13 -9.90
C HIS A 47 -2.97 5.45 -9.51
N THR A 48 -2.31 6.57 -9.74
CA THR A 48 -2.79 7.88 -9.30
C THR A 48 -2.92 8.84 -10.49
N ALA A 49 -3.38 10.06 -10.22
CA ALA A 49 -3.62 11.05 -11.25
C ALA A 49 -2.33 11.43 -12.01
N PRO A 50 -2.41 11.72 -13.32
CA PRO A 50 -1.23 11.91 -14.17
C PRO A 50 -0.36 13.13 -13.80
N HIS A 51 -0.89 14.08 -13.03
CA HIS A 51 -0.14 15.26 -12.57
C HIS A 51 0.66 15.03 -11.28
N ILE A 52 0.46 13.89 -10.61
CA ILE A 52 1.21 13.55 -9.40
C ILE A 52 2.62 13.14 -9.78
N ARG A 53 3.61 13.83 -9.21
CA ARG A 53 5.03 13.54 -9.40
C ARG A 53 5.55 12.60 -8.31
N ALA A 54 6.57 11.80 -8.63
CA ALA A 54 7.16 10.83 -7.70
C ALA A 54 7.63 11.49 -6.39
N GLU A 55 8.23 12.68 -6.48
CA GLU A 55 8.78 13.42 -5.34
C GLU A 55 7.68 13.82 -4.36
N SER A 56 6.47 14.07 -4.87
CA SER A 56 5.31 14.40 -4.04
C SER A 56 4.74 13.20 -3.29
N LEU A 57 5.21 11.98 -3.58
CA LEU A 57 4.80 10.76 -2.88
C LEU A 57 5.73 10.42 -1.72
N LEU A 58 6.95 10.96 -1.69
CA LEU A 58 7.90 10.71 -0.62
C LEU A 58 7.38 11.26 0.72
N GLU A 59 7.74 10.58 1.81
CA GLU A 59 7.35 10.91 3.18
C GLU A 59 5.83 10.89 3.45
N LYS A 60 5.01 10.54 2.46
CA LYS A 60 3.57 10.35 2.69
C LYS A 60 3.32 9.13 3.55
N HIS A 61 2.41 9.31 4.50
CA HIS A 61 1.90 8.24 5.33
C HIS A 61 0.78 7.50 4.60
N VAL A 62 0.75 6.17 4.69
CA VAL A 62 -0.20 5.33 3.97
C VAL A 62 -0.57 4.09 4.77
N CYS A 63 -1.72 3.49 4.47
CA CYS A 63 -2.12 2.19 4.99
C CYS A 63 -2.03 1.10 3.92
N ALA A 64 -1.63 -0.12 4.32
CA ALA A 64 -1.59 -1.28 3.44
C ALA A 64 -1.93 -2.57 4.18
N ILE A 65 -2.52 -3.53 3.46
CA ILE A 65 -2.57 -4.93 3.90
C ILE A 65 -1.18 -5.53 3.65
N ILE A 66 -0.55 -6.13 4.67
CA ILE A 66 0.83 -6.65 4.58
C ILE A 66 0.94 -8.17 4.49
N ASN A 67 -0.17 -8.88 4.68
CA ASN A 67 -0.26 -10.35 4.72
C ASN A 67 -1.12 -10.92 3.59
N PHE A 68 -1.25 -10.20 2.47
CA PHE A 68 -2.09 -10.68 1.37
C PHE A 68 -1.45 -11.92 0.74
N PRO A 69 -2.22 -12.99 0.42
CA PRO A 69 -1.69 -14.14 -0.30
C PRO A 69 -0.90 -13.68 -1.52
N GLU A 70 0.29 -14.25 -1.74
CA GLU A 70 1.13 -13.82 -2.85
C GLU A 70 0.34 -13.84 -4.16
N TYR A 71 0.28 -12.68 -4.81
CA TYR A 71 -0.43 -12.50 -6.06
C TYR A 71 0.46 -11.77 -7.05
N LYS A 72 0.24 -12.04 -8.33
CA LYS A 72 0.95 -11.33 -9.40
C LYS A 72 0.22 -10.04 -9.72
N LYS A 73 0.88 -8.90 -9.52
CA LYS A 73 0.43 -7.63 -10.08
C LYS A 73 1.36 -7.24 -11.22
N ASN A 74 0.91 -7.54 -12.45
CA ASN A 74 1.52 -7.27 -13.75
C ASN A 74 2.97 -7.76 -13.99
N ILE A 75 3.91 -7.54 -13.06
CA ILE A 75 5.36 -7.84 -13.26
C ILE A 75 6.03 -8.34 -11.97
N LYS A 76 5.44 -8.10 -10.79
CA LYS A 76 6.05 -8.45 -9.50
C LYS A 76 5.09 -9.28 -8.66
N THR A 77 5.60 -10.31 -8.00
CA THR A 77 4.87 -10.98 -6.92
C THR A 77 4.82 -10.02 -5.75
N LEU A 78 3.61 -9.65 -5.34
CA LEU A 78 3.36 -8.80 -4.19
C LEU A 78 2.56 -9.59 -3.16
N ASN A 79 2.85 -9.33 -1.89
CA ASN A 79 2.05 -9.77 -0.75
C ASN A 79 1.51 -8.56 0.03
N THR A 80 1.58 -7.37 -0.58
CA THR A 80 1.19 -6.10 0.03
C THR A 80 0.24 -5.35 -0.90
N ILE A 81 -0.89 -4.87 -0.35
CA ILE A 81 -1.89 -4.07 -1.07
C ILE A 81 -2.01 -2.71 -0.40
N LEU A 82 -1.66 -1.65 -1.13
CA LEU A 82 -1.92 -0.27 -0.71
C LEU A 82 -3.43 -0.01 -0.66
N LEU A 83 -3.92 0.48 0.47
CA LEU A 83 -5.32 0.83 0.63
C LEU A 83 -5.59 2.22 0.05
N CYS A 84 -6.55 2.29 -0.87
CA CYS A 84 -6.90 3.52 -1.57
C CYS A 84 -8.41 3.60 -1.80
N MET A 85 -8.91 4.81 -2.04
CA MET A 85 -10.24 5.07 -2.57
C MET A 85 -10.12 5.70 -3.97
N PRO A 86 -11.03 5.40 -4.92
CA PRO A 86 -11.05 6.10 -6.19
C PRO A 86 -11.58 7.53 -6.02
N ASP A 87 -10.98 8.49 -6.72
CA ASP A 87 -11.57 9.83 -6.93
C ASP A 87 -12.65 9.80 -8.03
N THR A 88 -13.22 10.96 -8.37
CA THR A 88 -14.27 11.09 -9.40
C THR A 88 -13.81 10.71 -10.81
N HIS A 89 -12.49 10.58 -11.04
CA HIS A 89 -11.88 10.19 -12.30
C HIS A 89 -11.32 8.76 -12.26
N GLY A 90 -11.52 8.03 -11.16
CA GLY A 90 -11.03 6.66 -10.98
C GLY A 90 -9.54 6.57 -10.58
N HIS A 91 -8.87 7.68 -10.28
CA HIS A 91 -7.51 7.65 -9.75
C HIS A 91 -7.52 7.23 -8.28
N TYR A 92 -6.52 6.44 -7.87
CA TYR A 92 -6.45 5.99 -6.50
C TYR A 92 -5.82 7.06 -5.61
N VAL A 93 -6.56 7.39 -4.56
CA VAL A 93 -6.18 8.26 -3.45
C VAL A 93 -5.80 7.37 -2.26
N PRO A 94 -4.54 7.35 -1.81
CA PRO A 94 -4.11 6.54 -0.68
C PRO A 94 -4.86 6.91 0.61
N ILE A 95 -5.22 5.91 1.40
CA ILE A 95 -5.74 6.09 2.77
C ILE A 95 -4.57 6.33 3.71
N GLN A 96 -4.72 7.31 4.60
CA GLN A 96 -3.78 7.59 5.68
C GLN A 96 -4.54 7.84 6.99
N PRO A 97 -3.93 7.56 8.16
CA PRO A 97 -4.39 8.10 9.44
C PRO A 97 -4.39 9.64 9.41
N ASP A 98 -5.20 10.25 10.28
CA ASP A 98 -5.34 11.70 10.40
C ASP A 98 -4.07 12.42 10.89
N HIS A 99 -3.17 11.68 11.55
CA HIS A 99 -1.84 12.14 11.94
C HIS A 99 -0.79 11.05 11.75
N CYS A 100 0.49 11.44 11.68
CA CYS A 100 1.58 10.47 11.60
C CYS A 100 1.65 9.64 12.89
N ILE A 101 1.63 8.32 12.74
CA ILE A 101 1.84 7.35 13.82
C ILE A 101 3.09 6.52 13.51
N PRO A 102 3.67 5.79 14.49
CA PRO A 102 4.84 4.97 14.22
C PRO A 102 4.60 3.97 13.08
N ASN A 103 5.59 3.84 12.18
CA ASN A 103 5.56 2.85 11.12
C ASN A 103 5.33 1.45 11.70
N GLY A 104 4.39 0.70 11.12
CA GLY A 104 3.95 -0.60 11.60
C GLY A 104 2.75 -0.54 12.57
N GLY A 105 2.20 0.64 12.84
CA GLY A 105 0.94 0.80 13.56
C GLY A 105 -0.17 -0.03 12.93
N SER A 106 -0.88 -0.83 13.75
CA SER A 106 -1.95 -1.71 13.29
C SER A 106 -3.28 -0.99 13.29
N LEU A 107 -4.12 -1.28 12.29
CA LEU A 107 -5.53 -0.95 12.35
C LEU A 107 -6.21 -1.86 13.40
N PHE A 108 -7.14 -1.29 14.15
CA PHE A 108 -8.02 -2.00 15.10
C PHE A 108 -9.45 -1.49 14.92
N SER A 109 -10.44 -2.33 15.26
CA SER A 109 -11.88 -2.03 15.27
C SER A 109 -12.47 -2.25 16.65
#